data_AF-A0A9D4LBV9-F1
#
_entry.id   AF-A0A9D4LBV9-F1
#
_cell.length_a   1.000
_cell.length_b   1.000
_cell.length_c   1.000
_cell.angle_alpha   90.00
_cell.angle_beta   90.00
_cell.angle_gamma   90.00
#
_symmetry.space_group_name_H-M   'P 1'
#
loop_
_entity.id
_entity.type
_entity.pdbx_description
1 polymer ?
#
loop_
_entity_poly.entity_id
_entity_poly.type
_entity_poly.pdbx_seq_one_letter_code
_entity_poly.pdbx_strand_id
1 'polypeptide(L)'
;MQNAAVQAGIDRKHLLLASEPEAAAIYCLNLPAEQQVALNNIGTPGHCFLTVDLGGGTADLSAVQVEQDGRLKELCGERGDLVGGQSVNNAFFQACNDNFKGTEWSRKFSEATPLEVMNMEHEFEKCKIAIGSEEIDETIQLPLPCSVRESFRDGRIQLANQQTQIFNNQTGRPEI
;
A
#
# COMPACT_ATOMS: atom_id res chain seq x y z
N MET A 1 -3.17 9.71 -21.41
CA MET A 1 -3.18 8.28 -21.79
C MET A 1 -3.28 8.07 -23.30
N GLN A 2 -4.43 8.32 -23.95
CA GLN A 2 -4.58 8.03 -25.41
C GLN A 2 -3.51 8.68 -26.30
N ASN A 3 -3.22 9.97 -26.14
CA ASN A 3 -2.21 10.64 -26.98
C ASN A 3 -0.80 10.06 -26.76
N ALA A 4 -0.47 9.65 -25.54
CA ALA A 4 0.81 8.99 -25.24
C ALA A 4 0.89 7.59 -25.88
N ALA A 5 -0.19 6.82 -25.84
CA ALA A 5 -0.29 5.53 -26.53
C ALA A 5 -0.10 5.67 -28.05
N VAL A 6 -0.70 6.70 -28.65
CA VAL A 6 -0.51 7.01 -30.08
C VAL A 6 0.93 7.39 -30.38
N GLN A 7 1.58 8.19 -29.54
CA GLN A 7 3.00 8.54 -29.68
C GLN A 7 3.91 7.31 -29.54
N ALA A 8 3.52 6.32 -28.75
CA ALA A 8 4.19 5.03 -28.63
C ALA A 8 3.93 4.07 -29.81
N GLY A 9 3.14 4.49 -30.82
CA GLY A 9 2.88 3.72 -32.04
C GLY A 9 1.60 2.86 -32.01
N ILE A 10 0.74 3.02 -31.00
CA ILE A 10 -0.53 2.30 -30.93
C ILE A 10 -1.60 3.07 -31.71
N ASP A 11 -2.18 2.43 -32.74
CA ASP A 11 -3.23 3.05 -33.55
C ASP A 11 -4.46 3.38 -32.69
N ARG A 12 -4.96 4.62 -32.81
CA ARG A 12 -6.12 5.11 -32.06
C ARG A 12 -7.36 4.23 -32.24
N LYS A 13 -7.54 3.60 -33.40
CA LYS A 13 -8.68 2.72 -33.66
C LYS A 13 -8.68 1.44 -32.82
N HIS A 14 -7.54 1.09 -32.21
CA HIS A 14 -7.38 -0.05 -31.30
C HIS A 14 -7.40 0.38 -29.83
N LEU A 15 -7.73 1.63 -29.52
CA LEU A 15 -7.75 2.14 -28.15
C LEU A 15 -9.17 2.30 -27.63
N LEU A 16 -9.44 1.68 -26.49
CA LEU A 16 -10.60 1.93 -25.65
C LEU A 16 -10.09 2.39 -24.28
N LEU A 17 -10.71 3.42 -23.70
CA LEU A 17 -10.50 3.76 -22.30
C LEU A 17 -11.59 3.09 -21.48
N ALA A 18 -11.18 2.38 -20.45
CA ALA A 18 -12.03 1.88 -19.39
C ALA A 18 -11.50 2.43 -18.06
N SER A 19 -12.38 2.62 -17.08
CA SER A 19 -11.90 2.88 -15.72
C SER A 19 -11.30 1.60 -15.11
N GLU A 20 -10.42 1.75 -14.12
CA GLU A 20 -9.84 0.62 -13.39
C GLU A 20 -10.94 -0.30 -12.78
N PRO A 21 -11.99 0.22 -12.11
CA PRO A 21 -13.03 -0.66 -11.58
C PRO A 21 -13.89 -1.32 -12.66
N GLU A 22 -14.09 -0.68 -13.82
CA GLU A 22 -14.77 -1.31 -14.97
C GLU A 22 -13.93 -2.48 -15.52
N ALA A 23 -12.63 -2.26 -15.73
CA ALA A 23 -11.73 -3.28 -16.22
C ALA A 23 -11.64 -4.48 -15.25
N ALA A 24 -11.55 -4.23 -13.95
CA ALA A 24 -11.54 -5.26 -12.92
C ALA A 24 -12.87 -6.04 -12.88
N ALA A 25 -14.01 -5.36 -12.96
CA ALA A 25 -15.33 -6.00 -13.00
C ALA A 25 -15.47 -6.92 -14.21
N ILE A 26 -15.12 -6.45 -15.41
CA ILE A 26 -15.15 -7.25 -16.64
C ILE A 26 -14.25 -8.48 -16.51
N TYR A 27 -13.04 -8.34 -15.96
CA TYR A 27 -12.15 -9.47 -15.73
C TYR A 27 -12.81 -10.53 -14.83
N CYS A 28 -13.34 -10.13 -13.68
CA CYS A 28 -13.98 -11.03 -12.72
C CYS A 28 -15.21 -11.77 -13.30
N LEU A 29 -15.98 -11.10 -14.17
CA LEU A 29 -17.15 -11.67 -14.84
C LEU A 29 -16.79 -12.69 -15.94
N ASN A 30 -15.56 -12.62 -16.46
CA ASN A 30 -15.06 -13.52 -17.50
C ASN A 30 -14.15 -14.64 -16.96
N LEU A 31 -14.05 -14.78 -15.63
CA LEU A 31 -13.31 -15.89 -15.03
C LEU A 31 -13.97 -17.24 -15.33
N PRO A 32 -13.22 -18.36 -15.29
CA PRO A 32 -13.79 -19.71 -15.39
C PRO A 32 -14.87 -19.96 -14.34
N ALA A 33 -15.84 -20.83 -14.64
CA ALA A 33 -17.01 -21.06 -13.80
C ALA A 33 -16.64 -21.46 -12.36
N GLU A 34 -15.58 -22.24 -12.16
CA GLU A 34 -15.10 -22.64 -10.84
C GLU A 34 -14.69 -21.44 -9.97
N GLN A 35 -14.11 -20.41 -10.59
CA GLN A 35 -13.68 -19.19 -9.90
C GLN A 35 -14.85 -18.21 -9.70
N GLN A 36 -15.83 -18.19 -10.62
CA GLN A 36 -17.05 -17.40 -10.44
C GLN A 36 -17.88 -17.87 -9.24
N VAL A 37 -17.86 -19.18 -8.92
CA VAL A 37 -18.52 -19.70 -7.71
C VAL A 37 -17.88 -19.10 -6.45
N ALA A 38 -16.56 -18.96 -6.41
CA ALA A 38 -15.87 -18.30 -5.30
C ALA A 38 -16.25 -16.81 -5.19
N LEU A 39 -16.68 -16.21 -6.28
CA LEU A 39 -17.22 -14.85 -6.36
C LEU A 39 -18.76 -14.80 -6.24
N ASN A 40 -19.41 -15.85 -5.72
CA ASN A 40 -20.87 -15.90 -5.53
C ASN A 40 -21.68 -15.61 -6.81
N ASN A 41 -21.16 -15.99 -7.99
CA ASN A 41 -21.78 -15.74 -9.29
C ASN A 41 -22.14 -14.25 -9.48
N ILE A 42 -21.18 -13.35 -9.25
CA ILE A 42 -21.35 -11.89 -9.39
C ILE A 42 -22.00 -11.44 -10.72
N GLY A 43 -21.90 -12.24 -11.79
CA GLY A 43 -22.50 -11.95 -13.10
C GLY A 43 -24.01 -12.21 -13.21
N THR A 44 -24.67 -12.60 -12.13
CA THR A 44 -26.12 -12.87 -12.13
C THR A 44 -26.89 -11.54 -12.28
N PRO A 45 -27.82 -11.41 -13.24
CA PRO A 45 -28.65 -10.22 -13.36
C PRO A 45 -29.35 -9.83 -12.06
N GLY A 46 -29.31 -8.54 -11.74
CA GLY A 46 -29.83 -7.96 -10.50
C GLY A 46 -28.84 -7.98 -9.33
N HIS A 47 -27.72 -8.70 -9.42
CA HIS A 47 -26.68 -8.65 -8.38
C HIS A 47 -25.98 -7.30 -8.36
N CYS A 48 -25.60 -6.89 -7.15
CA CYS A 48 -24.77 -5.73 -6.92
C CYS A 48 -23.47 -6.16 -6.25
N PHE A 49 -22.35 -5.63 -6.70
CA PHE A 49 -21.04 -5.87 -6.10
C PHE A 49 -20.26 -4.56 -6.01
N LEU A 50 -19.22 -4.58 -5.17
CA LEU A 50 -18.32 -3.46 -4.97
C LEU A 50 -16.94 -3.85 -5.49
N THR A 51 -16.39 -3.06 -6.39
CA THR A 51 -14.97 -3.11 -6.72
C THR A 51 -14.24 -2.17 -5.77
N VAL A 52 -13.20 -2.70 -5.10
CA VAL A 52 -12.35 -1.95 -4.17
C VAL A 52 -10.91 -2.06 -4.69
N ASP A 53 -10.40 -0.97 -5.24
CA ASP A 53 -9.01 -0.88 -5.71
C ASP A 53 -8.19 -0.14 -4.67
N LEU A 54 -7.22 -0.83 -4.07
CA LEU A 54 -6.32 -0.28 -3.06
C LEU A 54 -4.93 -0.16 -3.68
N GLY A 55 -4.74 0.90 -4.46
CA GLY A 55 -3.48 1.19 -5.12
C GLY A 55 -2.42 1.79 -4.20
N GLY A 56 -1.29 2.20 -4.79
CA GLY A 56 -0.21 2.88 -4.06
C GLY A 56 -0.59 4.31 -3.64
N GLY A 57 -1.25 5.06 -4.52
CA GLY A 57 -1.62 6.46 -4.27
C GLY A 57 -3.06 6.64 -3.80
N THR A 58 -3.98 5.87 -4.38
CA THR A 58 -5.42 6.03 -4.17
C THR A 58 -6.03 4.74 -3.62
N ALA A 59 -7.16 4.91 -2.94
CA ALA A 59 -8.10 3.84 -2.69
C ALA A 59 -9.42 4.22 -3.35
N ASP A 60 -9.84 3.46 -4.36
CA ASP A 60 -10.99 3.74 -5.21
C ASP A 60 -12.08 2.68 -5.03
N LEU A 61 -13.31 3.14 -4.84
CA LEU A 61 -14.49 2.30 -4.62
C LEU A 61 -15.54 2.58 -5.69
N SER A 62 -16.06 1.52 -6.30
CA SER A 62 -17.16 1.60 -7.26
C SER A 62 -18.20 0.52 -7.01
N ALA A 63 -19.46 0.93 -6.87
CA ALA A 63 -20.59 0.02 -6.70
C ALA A 63 -21.26 -0.22 -8.05
N VAL A 64 -21.40 -1.48 -8.43
CA VAL A 64 -21.88 -1.89 -9.75
C VAL A 64 -23.04 -2.85 -9.61
N GLN A 65 -24.04 -2.70 -10.47
CA GLN A 65 -25.14 -3.66 -10.66
C GLN A 65 -25.04 -4.32 -12.03
N VAL A 66 -25.32 -5.62 -12.08
CA VAL A 66 -25.51 -6.34 -13.35
C VAL A 66 -26.96 -6.18 -13.80
N GLU A 67 -27.16 -5.59 -14.97
CA GLU A 67 -28.47 -5.41 -15.59
C GLU A 67 -29.01 -6.71 -16.21
N GLN A 68 -30.29 -6.71 -16.58
CA GLN A 68 -30.95 -7.89 -17.16
C GLN A 68 -30.32 -8.39 -18.47
N ASP A 69 -29.70 -7.49 -19.23
CA ASP A 69 -28.97 -7.80 -20.46
C ASP A 69 -27.49 -8.13 -20.22
N GLY A 70 -27.06 -8.25 -18.96
CA GLY A 70 -25.68 -8.54 -18.56
C GLY A 70 -24.75 -7.33 -18.58
N ARG A 71 -25.25 -6.11 -18.91
CA ARG A 71 -24.44 -4.90 -18.83
C ARG A 71 -24.16 -4.50 -17.40
N LEU A 72 -23.06 -3.79 -17.20
CA LEU A 72 -22.70 -3.21 -15.91
C LEU A 72 -23.24 -1.79 -15.82
N LYS A 73 -23.90 -1.50 -14.70
CA LYS A 73 -24.38 -0.18 -14.34
C LYS A 73 -23.75 0.26 -13.04
N GLU A 74 -23.04 1.35 -13.08
CA GLU A 74 -22.55 2.03 -11.89
C GLU A 74 -23.73 2.60 -11.08
N LEU A 75 -23.79 2.25 -9.79
CA LEU A 75 -24.86 2.66 -8.87
C LEU A 75 -24.58 4.01 -8.21
N CYS A 76 -23.30 4.31 -7.98
CA CYS A 76 -22.82 5.57 -7.45
C CYS A 76 -21.49 5.89 -8.11
N GLY A 77 -21.25 7.17 -8.41
CA GLY A 77 -19.96 7.60 -8.97
C GLY A 77 -18.78 7.14 -8.12
N GLU A 78 -17.69 6.77 -8.79
CA GLU A 78 -16.41 6.38 -8.19
C GLU A 78 -16.03 7.32 -7.02
N ARG A 79 -15.68 6.69 -5.88
CA ARG A 79 -15.24 7.36 -4.66
C ARG A 79 -13.78 7.00 -4.42
N GLY A 80 -12.90 7.96 -4.62
CA GLY A 80 -11.46 7.83 -4.38
C GLY A 80 -10.98 8.75 -3.27
N ASP A 81 -10.00 8.29 -2.49
CA ASP A 81 -9.23 9.14 -1.58
C ASP A 81 -7.72 8.81 -1.64
N LEU A 82 -6.88 9.76 -1.25
CA LEU A 82 -5.42 9.68 -1.26
C LEU A 82 -4.87 8.87 -0.07
N VAL A 83 -5.43 7.67 0.13
CA VAL A 83 -5.17 6.79 1.28
C VAL A 83 -4.64 5.41 0.85
N GLY A 84 -4.00 5.34 -0.33
CA GLY A 84 -3.35 4.12 -0.82
C GLY A 84 -2.13 3.70 0.01
N GLY A 85 -1.37 2.73 -0.48
CA GLY A 85 -0.19 2.17 0.20
C GLY A 85 0.90 3.17 0.58
N GLN A 86 0.97 4.34 -0.07
CA GLN A 86 1.88 5.43 0.29
C GLN A 86 1.51 6.07 1.63
N SER A 87 0.22 6.07 2.01
CA SER A 87 -0.20 6.56 3.32
C SER A 87 0.41 5.72 4.46
N VAL A 88 0.55 4.41 4.25
CA VAL A 88 1.23 3.49 5.18
C VAL A 88 2.72 3.81 5.26
N ASN A 89 3.37 4.06 4.12
CA ASN A 89 4.77 4.49 4.08
C ASN A 89 4.97 5.80 4.86
N ASN A 90 4.12 6.80 4.61
CA ASN A 90 4.18 8.08 5.31
C ASN A 90 3.96 7.91 6.82
N ALA A 91 2.99 7.09 7.23
CA ALA A 91 2.74 6.78 8.64
C ALA A 91 3.96 6.11 9.30
N PHE A 92 4.65 5.23 8.58
CA PHE A 92 5.88 4.61 9.05
C PHE A 92 7.01 5.63 9.27
N PHE A 93 7.25 6.54 8.32
CA PHE A 93 8.26 7.60 8.48
C PHE A 93 7.89 8.59 9.59
N GLN A 94 6.60 8.89 9.76
CA GLN A 94 6.12 9.68 10.88
C GLN A 94 6.39 8.97 12.22
N ALA A 95 6.13 7.66 12.30
CA ALA A 95 6.45 6.87 13.48
C ALA A 95 7.96 6.84 13.76
N CYS A 96 8.82 6.76 12.74
CA CYS A 96 10.26 6.91 12.92
C CYS A 96 10.60 8.27 13.53
N ASN A 97 10.06 9.35 12.97
CA ASN A 97 10.25 10.69 13.51
C ASN A 97 9.86 10.77 14.99
N ASP A 98 8.68 10.28 15.34
CA ASP A 98 8.14 10.40 16.71
C ASP A 98 8.96 9.56 17.71
N ASN A 99 9.41 8.37 17.32
CA ASN A 99 10.21 7.49 18.18
C ASN A 99 11.69 7.92 18.28
N PHE A 100 12.24 8.60 17.28
CA PHE A 100 13.66 8.95 17.21
C PHE A 100 13.94 10.42 17.53
N LYS A 101 13.39 10.91 18.65
CA LYS A 101 13.59 12.28 19.15
C LYS A 101 13.06 13.38 18.22
N GLY A 102 12.04 13.10 17.41
CA GLY A 102 11.26 14.10 16.66
C GLY A 102 12.14 15.03 15.83
N THR A 103 12.23 16.29 16.25
CA THR A 103 12.97 17.36 15.56
C THR A 103 14.42 17.01 15.21
N GLU A 104 15.11 16.19 16.03
CA GLU A 104 16.48 15.76 15.71
C GLU A 104 16.50 14.78 14.54
N TRP A 105 15.58 13.81 14.52
CA TRP A 105 15.38 12.91 13.39
C TRP A 105 15.05 13.70 12.13
N SER A 106 14.04 14.55 12.15
CA SER A 106 13.64 15.36 10.98
C SER A 106 14.81 16.13 10.39
N ARG A 107 15.59 16.82 11.25
CA ARG A 107 16.75 17.59 10.83
C ARG A 107 17.83 16.70 10.22
N LYS A 108 18.15 15.56 10.85
CA LYS A 108 19.18 14.63 10.33
C LYS A 108 18.74 13.90 9.08
N PHE A 109 17.48 13.51 9.01
CA PHE A 109 16.90 12.87 7.85
C PHE A 109 16.88 13.82 6.65
N SER A 110 16.67 15.13 6.85
CA SER A 110 16.80 16.12 5.78
C SER A 110 18.23 16.31 5.24
N GLU A 111 19.25 15.86 5.98
CA GLU A 111 20.65 15.84 5.52
C GLU A 111 20.97 14.58 4.68
N ALA A 112 20.04 13.60 4.61
CA ALA A 112 20.24 12.37 3.88
C ALA A 112 20.30 12.61 2.36
N THR A 113 21.12 11.82 1.67
CA THR A 113 21.13 11.85 0.20
C THR A 113 19.85 11.20 -0.35
N PRO A 114 19.39 11.58 -1.57
CA PRO A 114 18.23 10.94 -2.19
C PRO A 114 18.37 9.41 -2.30
N LEU A 115 19.59 8.90 -2.49
CA LEU A 115 19.86 7.47 -2.56
C LEU A 115 19.64 6.77 -1.21
N GLU A 116 20.03 7.39 -0.09
CA GLU A 116 19.81 6.83 1.23
C GLU A 116 18.33 6.79 1.59
N VAL A 117 17.58 7.85 1.26
CA VAL A 117 16.13 7.89 1.45
C VAL A 117 15.46 6.80 0.61
N MET A 118 15.78 6.74 -0.69
CA MET A 118 15.24 5.72 -1.60
C MET A 118 15.54 4.29 -1.13
N ASN A 119 16.76 4.02 -0.65
CA ASN A 119 17.10 2.70 -0.11
C ASN A 119 16.27 2.35 1.12
N MET A 120 16.08 3.30 2.04
CA MET A 120 15.26 3.08 3.22
C MET A 120 13.78 2.85 2.87
N GLU A 121 13.22 3.66 1.97
CA GLU A 121 11.86 3.48 1.43
C GLU A 121 11.68 2.12 0.76
N HIS A 122 12.65 1.71 -0.06
CA HIS A 122 12.60 0.44 -0.79
C HIS A 122 12.66 -0.77 0.14
N GLU A 123 13.54 -0.76 1.15
CA GLU A 123 13.58 -1.85 2.13
C GLU A 123 12.31 -1.88 2.99
N PHE A 124 11.75 -0.72 3.36
CA PHE A 124 10.47 -0.68 4.05
C PHE A 124 9.34 -1.23 3.18
N GLU A 125 9.27 -0.87 1.90
CA GLU A 125 8.24 -1.35 0.98
C GLU A 125 8.26 -2.89 0.85
N LYS A 126 9.45 -3.49 0.74
CA LYS A 126 9.61 -4.96 0.72
C LYS A 126 9.03 -5.59 1.99
N CYS A 127 9.37 -5.04 3.15
CA CYS A 127 8.86 -5.54 4.42
C CYS A 127 7.34 -5.37 4.51
N LYS A 128 6.81 -4.21 4.08
CA LYS A 128 5.37 -3.93 4.07
C LYS A 128 4.60 -4.96 3.25
N ILE A 129 5.10 -5.34 2.07
CA ILE A 129 4.49 -6.38 1.22
C ILE A 129 4.49 -7.76 1.92
N ALA A 130 5.52 -8.04 2.73
CA ALA A 130 5.60 -9.30 3.48
C ALA A 130 4.66 -9.34 4.69
N ILE A 131 4.16 -8.20 5.18
CA ILE A 131 3.22 -8.16 6.33
C ILE A 131 1.93 -8.91 5.98
N GLY A 132 1.56 -9.89 6.81
CA GLY A 132 0.45 -10.83 6.57
C GLY A 132 0.84 -12.18 5.98
N SER A 133 2.11 -12.40 5.58
CA SER A 133 2.61 -13.73 5.22
C SER A 133 3.09 -14.52 6.45
N GLU A 134 3.07 -15.86 6.38
CA GLU A 134 3.57 -16.73 7.47
C GLU A 134 5.12 -16.62 7.67
N GLU A 135 5.82 -15.91 6.78
CA GLU A 135 7.29 -15.83 6.71
C GLU A 135 7.90 -14.55 7.32
N ILE A 136 7.16 -13.79 8.11
CA ILE A 136 7.71 -12.54 8.67
C ILE A 136 8.63 -12.89 9.85
N ASP A 137 9.92 -12.68 9.66
CA ASP A 137 10.84 -12.47 10.76
C ASP A 137 10.34 -11.26 11.57
N GLU A 138 10.15 -11.42 12.89
CA GLU A 138 9.62 -10.38 13.79
C GLU A 138 10.45 -9.07 13.74
N THR A 139 11.66 -9.13 13.15
CA THR A 139 12.59 -8.01 13.04
C THR A 139 12.77 -7.50 11.60
N ILE A 140 12.38 -6.26 11.36
CA ILE A 140 12.62 -5.54 10.10
C ILE A 140 13.99 -4.82 10.18
N GLN A 141 14.89 -5.12 9.24
CA GLN A 141 16.20 -4.46 9.12
C GLN A 141 16.12 -3.29 8.12
N LEU A 142 16.27 -2.06 8.61
CA LEU A 142 16.22 -0.87 7.77
C LEU A 142 17.57 -0.15 7.68
N PRO A 143 18.03 0.19 6.46
CA PRO A 143 19.22 0.99 6.30
C PRO A 143 18.91 2.44 6.71
N LEU A 144 19.49 2.88 7.83
CA LEU A 144 19.38 4.27 8.26
C LEU A 144 20.36 5.16 7.48
N PRO A 145 19.96 6.37 7.07
CA PRO A 145 20.88 7.37 6.52
C PRO A 145 22.07 7.63 7.45
N CYS A 146 23.23 7.95 6.88
CA CYS A 146 24.46 8.15 7.66
C CYS A 146 24.32 9.27 8.70
N SER A 147 23.72 10.40 8.31
CA SER A 147 23.44 11.56 9.17
C SER A 147 22.62 11.23 10.40
N VAL A 148 21.65 10.31 10.24
CA VAL A 148 20.76 9.81 11.29
C VAL A 148 21.50 8.82 12.20
N ARG A 149 22.28 7.90 11.62
CA ARG A 149 23.07 6.91 12.35
C ARG A 149 24.09 7.54 13.29
N GLU A 150 24.69 8.66 12.91
CA GLU A 150 25.62 9.42 13.76
C GLU A 150 24.95 9.96 15.03
N SER A 151 23.74 10.52 14.92
CA SER A 151 22.96 10.99 16.08
C SER A 151 22.64 9.86 17.08
N PHE A 152 22.41 8.63 16.61
CA PHE A 152 22.26 7.47 17.51
C PHE A 152 23.57 7.02 18.14
N ARG A 153 24.69 7.20 17.43
CA ARG A 153 26.03 6.86 17.92
C ARG A 153 26.51 7.79 19.03
N ASP A 154 25.99 9.01 19.09
CA ASP A 154 26.29 9.96 20.16
C ASP A 154 25.34 9.82 21.36
N GLY A 155 24.20 9.14 21.19
CA GLY A 155 23.20 8.86 22.23
C GLY A 155 23.12 7.42 22.73
N ARG A 156 24.17 6.59 22.55
CA ARG A 156 24.17 5.12 22.75
C ARG A 156 23.94 4.60 24.18
N ILE A 157 22.87 4.93 24.90
CA ILE A 157 22.28 4.04 25.94
C ILE A 157 20.78 4.35 26.13
N GLN A 158 19.94 4.42 25.10
CA GLN A 158 18.49 4.57 25.34
C GLN A 158 17.58 3.69 24.47
N LEU A 159 17.96 3.36 23.23
CA LEU A 159 17.07 2.60 22.33
C LEU A 159 17.04 1.09 22.59
N ALA A 160 18.15 0.47 23.01
CA ALA A 160 18.15 -0.94 23.39
C ALA A 160 17.23 -1.21 24.60
N ASN A 161 17.15 -0.26 25.54
CA ASN A 161 16.29 -0.36 26.71
C ASN A 161 14.80 -0.15 26.35
N GLN A 162 14.50 0.71 25.36
CA GLN A 162 13.12 0.93 24.91
C GLN A 162 12.58 -0.23 24.06
N GLN A 163 13.40 -0.84 23.19
CA GLN A 163 13.02 -2.06 22.48
C GLN A 163 12.72 -3.21 23.46
N THR A 164 13.50 -3.34 24.53
CA THR A 164 13.28 -4.33 25.59
C THR A 164 12.00 -4.05 26.39
N GLN A 165 11.71 -2.79 26.72
CA GLN A 165 10.49 -2.41 27.45
C GLN A 165 9.21 -2.56 26.63
N ILE A 166 9.24 -2.26 25.32
CA ILE A 166 8.08 -2.45 24.44
C ILE A 166 7.77 -3.94 24.28
N PHE A 167 8.80 -4.77 24.10
CA PHE A 167 8.65 -6.23 24.01
C PHE A 167 8.13 -6.84 25.32
N ASN A 168 8.63 -6.40 26.49
CA ASN A 168 8.19 -6.89 27.79
C ASN A 168 6.75 -6.45 28.15
N ASN A 169 6.37 -5.22 27.79
CA ASN A 169 5.01 -4.71 28.02
C ASN A 169 3.95 -5.36 27.14
N GLN A 170 4.32 -5.89 25.97
CA GLN A 170 3.41 -6.62 25.09
C GLN A 170 3.32 -8.13 25.42
N THR A 171 4.35 -8.72 26.04
CA THR A 171 4.42 -10.16 26.33
C THR A 171 4.13 -10.55 27.78
N GLY A 172 3.98 -9.58 28.69
CA GLY A 172 3.57 -9.82 30.08
C GLY A 172 4.54 -10.66 30.90
N ARG A 173 5.82 -10.74 30.52
CA ARG A 173 6.84 -11.43 31.32
C ARG A 173 7.60 -10.44 32.21
N PRO A 174 7.67 -10.66 33.54
CA PRO A 174 8.46 -9.81 34.42
C PRO A 174 9.96 -10.09 34.25
N GLU A 175 10.75 -9.03 34.41
CA GLU A 175 12.22 -9.07 34.40
C GLU A 175 12.73 -9.97 35.53
N ILE A 176 13.72 -10.83 35.22
CA ILE A 176 14.45 -11.68 36.19
C ILE A 176 15.69 -10.94 36.67
#